data_AF-A0ABD5K1V3-F1
#
_entry.id   AF-A0ABD5K1V3-F1
#
_cell.length_a   1.000
_cell.length_b   1.000
_cell.length_c   1.000
_cell.angle_alpha   90.00
_cell.angle_beta   90.00
_cell.angle_gamma   90.00
#
_symmetry.space_group_name_H-M   'P 1'
#
loop_
_entity.id
_entity.type
_entity.pdbx_description
1 polymer ?
#
loop_
_entity_poly.entity_id
_entity_poly.type
_entity_poly.pdbx_seq_one_letter_code
_entity_poly.pdbx_strand_id
1 'polypeptide(L)'
;MNTSFDWRLAGPLVRHSPALDESLQNRFHGLVKLRLGHATFGSVLLPELIFLERPYWRFFQLSFFGPPILGFNVGPNIHVARFSVDVGSPRATILTRLIVEVRSNGLVRRYDDGAQLYRCIINGPKRLTRFASGTCRPRADNDFDLRLSHITNPKAFASIVGSQELRSSRWNLQGTRELANVAYVYLTSLPAIESDEDLRRIAMSSDGVIRFQTTSNRPREETLELTVYRENTTVRTARLQVNVASSLLAPPHLLIHRPMGDQVYYEVVGPEIYRVGVKPKAALIYTGGHGTIAERMLKRFDYVVVGDASIIEGLAAPYDEEETNQVVHIEKLDAGFDLFEFWLKNQNSDQVTSRQPEPRIFLN
;
A
#
# COMPACT_ATOMS: atom_id res chain seq x y z
N MET A 1 9.19 25.32 -14.49
CA MET A 1 9.35 25.31 -15.96
C MET A 1 8.07 24.75 -16.55
N ASN A 2 7.43 25.46 -17.47
CA ASN A 2 6.29 24.93 -18.24
C ASN A 2 6.88 24.00 -19.31
N THR A 3 7.01 22.72 -19.00
CA THR A 3 7.36 21.71 -20.00
C THR A 3 6.13 21.50 -20.89
N SER A 4 6.26 21.79 -22.19
CA SER A 4 5.25 21.47 -23.20
C SER A 4 4.85 20.00 -23.10
N PHE A 5 3.55 19.70 -23.12
CA PHE A 5 3.02 18.34 -23.15
C PHE A 5 3.62 17.57 -24.34
N ASP A 6 4.47 16.59 -24.05
CA ASP A 6 4.90 15.61 -25.05
C ASP A 6 3.89 14.46 -25.03
N TRP A 7 3.13 14.32 -26.11
CA TRP A 7 2.10 13.29 -26.28
C TRP A 7 2.66 11.86 -26.22
N ARG A 8 3.99 11.69 -26.27
CA ARG A 8 4.68 10.41 -26.11
C ARG A 8 4.88 10.02 -24.64
N LEU A 9 4.67 10.94 -23.70
CA LEU A 9 4.73 10.68 -22.26
C LEU A 9 3.33 10.35 -21.74
N ALA A 10 3.23 9.65 -20.60
CA ALA A 10 1.93 9.34 -19.99
C ALA A 10 1.22 10.56 -19.37
N GLY A 11 1.82 11.75 -19.47
CA GLY A 11 1.38 12.99 -18.87
C GLY A 11 2.40 13.56 -17.88
N PRO A 12 2.07 14.65 -17.16
CA PRO A 12 2.91 15.16 -16.10
C PRO A 12 3.02 14.15 -14.95
N LEU A 13 4.15 14.16 -14.23
CA LEU A 13 4.35 13.33 -13.04
C LEU A 13 3.23 13.58 -12.01
N VAL A 14 2.57 12.50 -11.57
CA VAL A 14 1.48 12.56 -10.58
C VAL A 14 2.01 12.92 -9.19
N ARG A 15 3.23 12.48 -8.87
CA ARG A 15 3.92 12.76 -7.61
C ARG A 15 5.41 12.94 -7.83
N HIS A 16 6.04 13.80 -7.04
CA HIS A 16 7.49 13.88 -6.92
C HIS A 16 7.90 14.10 -5.47
N SER A 17 9.05 13.55 -5.09
CA SER A 17 9.67 13.78 -3.79
C SER A 17 11.02 14.47 -4.02
N PRO A 18 11.22 15.70 -3.51
CA PRO A 18 12.52 16.33 -3.57
C PRO A 18 13.54 15.55 -2.73
N ALA A 19 14.83 15.71 -3.07
CA ALA A 19 15.90 15.19 -2.24
C ALA A 19 15.78 15.70 -0.80
N LEU A 20 16.19 14.86 0.14
CA LEU A 20 16.10 15.14 1.55
C LEU A 20 17.17 16.18 1.93
N ASP A 21 16.74 17.34 2.43
CA ASP A 21 17.65 18.34 3.00
C ASP A 21 18.00 17.93 4.44
N GLU A 22 19.25 17.46 4.62
CA GLU A 22 19.76 17.03 5.94
C GLU A 22 19.77 18.13 6.99
N SER A 23 19.89 19.40 6.58
CA SER A 23 19.93 20.53 7.50
C SER A 23 18.58 20.85 8.17
N LEU A 24 17.48 20.29 7.65
CA LEU A 24 16.11 20.57 8.11
C LEU A 24 15.44 19.37 8.81
N GLN A 25 16.18 18.30 9.09
CA GLN A 25 15.63 17.08 9.67
C GLN A 25 15.47 17.16 11.18
N ASN A 26 14.29 16.75 11.64
CA ASN A 26 13.99 16.47 13.03
C ASN A 26 13.83 14.97 13.21
N ARG A 27 14.16 14.50 14.40
CA ARG A 27 14.03 13.10 14.80
C ARG A 27 12.71 12.88 15.53
N PHE A 28 11.99 11.84 15.13
CA PHE A 28 10.72 11.43 15.71
C PHE A 28 10.77 9.95 16.10
N HIS A 29 9.99 9.58 17.12
CA HIS A 29 9.77 8.19 17.49
C HIS A 29 8.37 7.78 17.00
N GLY A 30 8.29 6.65 16.31
CA GLY A 30 7.03 6.15 15.77
C GLY A 30 7.00 4.63 15.74
N LEU A 31 6.04 4.11 15.00
CA LEU A 31 5.92 2.68 14.71
C LEU A 31 5.86 2.48 13.20
N VAL A 32 6.36 1.35 12.72
CA VAL A 32 6.25 0.97 11.31
C VAL A 32 5.82 -0.49 11.21
N LYS A 33 4.83 -0.74 10.36
CA LYS A 33 4.37 -2.08 10.01
C LYS A 33 5.17 -2.57 8.81
N LEU A 34 5.80 -3.72 8.95
CA LEU A 34 6.74 -4.31 8.00
C LEU A 34 6.31 -5.73 7.65
N ARG A 35 6.63 -6.17 6.44
CA ARG A 35 6.68 -7.59 6.06
C ARG A 35 8.04 -7.94 5.49
N LEU A 36 8.35 -9.23 5.48
CA LEU A 36 9.41 -9.78 4.67
C LEU A 36 8.78 -10.47 3.46
N GLY A 37 9.32 -10.21 2.27
CA GLY A 37 8.86 -10.81 1.03
C GLY A 37 10.00 -11.41 0.21
N HIS A 38 9.71 -12.42 -0.59
CA HIS A 38 10.66 -13.15 -1.43
C HIS A 38 10.17 -13.24 -2.87
N ALA A 39 11.01 -12.88 -3.82
CA ALA A 39 10.77 -13.05 -5.26
C ALA A 39 12.05 -13.54 -5.96
N THR A 40 11.94 -13.89 -7.23
CA THR A 40 13.06 -14.35 -8.06
C THR A 40 14.20 -13.32 -8.15
N PHE A 41 13.90 -12.02 -7.99
CA PHE A 41 14.90 -10.96 -7.95
C PHE A 41 15.53 -10.75 -6.56
N GLY A 42 15.03 -11.44 -5.52
CA GLY A 42 15.58 -11.38 -4.16
C GLY A 42 14.53 -11.15 -3.07
N SER A 43 15.02 -11.05 -1.84
CA SER A 43 14.23 -10.77 -0.65
C SER A 43 14.14 -9.26 -0.40
N VAL A 44 12.96 -8.78 0.01
CA VAL A 44 12.70 -7.36 0.26
C VAL A 44 11.95 -7.17 1.57
N LEU A 45 12.39 -6.19 2.36
CA LEU A 45 11.62 -5.68 3.48
C LEU A 45 10.57 -4.71 2.94
N LEU A 46 9.29 -5.01 3.18
CA LEU A 46 8.13 -4.29 2.65
C LEU A 46 7.50 -3.41 3.73
N PRO A 47 7.76 -2.10 3.75
CA PRO A 47 7.07 -1.18 4.64
C PRO A 47 5.64 -0.91 4.17
N GLU A 48 4.66 -1.10 5.05
CA GLU A 48 3.24 -0.91 4.73
C GLU A 48 2.72 0.44 5.22
N LEU A 49 2.89 0.71 6.51
CA LEU A 49 2.30 1.85 7.20
C LEU A 49 3.25 2.36 8.28
N ILE A 50 3.29 3.67 8.46
CA ILE A 50 3.99 4.33 9.58
C ILE A 50 2.96 4.99 10.48
N PHE A 51 3.17 4.91 11.79
CA PHE A 51 2.34 5.54 12.81
C PHE A 51 3.15 6.52 13.65
N LEU A 52 2.59 7.69 13.92
CA LEU A 52 3.21 8.74 14.72
C LEU A 52 2.17 9.43 15.59
N GLU A 53 2.50 9.67 16.86
CA GLU A 53 1.67 10.41 17.79
C GLU A 53 2.16 11.85 17.95
N ARG A 54 1.45 12.84 17.37
CA ARG A 54 1.61 14.28 17.66
C ARG A 54 0.43 15.15 17.17
N PRO A 55 -0.31 15.85 18.06
CA PRO A 55 -0.64 15.48 19.45
C PRO A 55 -1.58 14.26 19.52
N TYR A 56 -2.08 13.81 18.37
CA TYR A 56 -2.90 12.61 18.21
C TYR A 56 -2.20 11.62 17.28
N TRP A 57 -2.64 10.37 17.30
CA TRP A 57 -2.16 9.33 16.39
C TRP A 57 -2.55 9.60 14.94
N ARG A 58 -1.56 9.51 14.07
CA ARG A 58 -1.67 9.64 12.63
C ARG A 58 -0.99 8.46 11.96
N PHE A 59 -1.47 8.11 10.79
CA PHE A 59 -0.82 7.13 9.94
C PHE A 59 -0.35 7.76 8.64
N PHE A 60 0.70 7.18 8.07
CA PHE A 60 1.30 7.57 6.81
C PHE A 60 1.35 6.34 5.92
N GLN A 61 0.69 6.45 4.77
CA GLN A 61 0.83 5.54 3.67
C GLN A 61 1.97 6.02 2.78
N LEU A 62 2.82 5.08 2.40
CA LEU A 62 3.96 5.36 1.55
C LEU A 62 3.47 5.54 0.11
N SER A 63 4.11 6.45 -0.63
CA SER A 63 4.00 6.51 -2.09
C SER A 63 5.20 5.82 -2.76
N PHE A 64 6.39 6.00 -2.20
CA PHE A 64 7.61 5.32 -2.68
C PHE A 64 8.47 4.85 -1.49
N PHE A 65 9.35 3.88 -1.71
CA PHE A 65 10.43 3.55 -0.78
C PHE A 65 11.68 3.05 -1.48
N GLY A 66 12.84 3.40 -0.91
CA GLY A 66 14.14 2.96 -1.39
C GLY A 66 14.52 1.57 -0.87
N PRO A 67 15.66 1.02 -1.34
CA PRO A 67 16.09 -0.31 -0.97
C PRO A 67 16.46 -0.35 0.53
N PRO A 68 15.91 -1.30 1.30
CA PRO A 68 16.26 -1.44 2.71
C PRO A 68 17.71 -1.86 2.92
N ILE A 69 18.42 -1.13 3.78
CA ILE A 69 19.78 -1.45 4.22
C ILE A 69 19.67 -2.18 5.55
N LEU A 70 20.10 -3.44 5.57
CA LEU A 70 20.13 -4.27 6.78
C LEU A 70 21.55 -4.28 7.36
N GLY A 71 21.66 -4.05 8.67
CA GLY A 71 22.88 -4.20 9.45
C GLY A 71 22.67 -5.22 10.55
N PHE A 72 23.54 -6.22 10.64
CA PHE A 72 23.45 -7.27 11.66
C PHE A 72 24.56 -7.10 12.70
N ASN A 73 24.25 -7.39 13.97
CA ASN A 73 25.21 -7.33 15.07
C ASN A 73 25.82 -5.93 15.27
N VAL A 74 24.99 -4.89 15.11
CA VAL A 74 25.38 -3.49 15.40
C VAL A 74 25.50 -3.23 16.92
N GLY A 75 25.15 -4.23 17.71
CA GLY A 75 25.37 -4.38 19.15
C GLY A 75 25.10 -5.85 19.52
N PRO A 76 25.23 -6.25 20.80
CA PRO A 76 24.96 -7.63 21.22
C PRO A 76 23.55 -8.08 20.85
N ASN A 77 23.42 -8.97 19.85
CA ASN A 77 22.14 -9.44 19.29
C ASN A 77 21.17 -8.33 18.83
N ILE A 78 21.73 -7.20 18.38
CA ILE A 78 20.93 -6.10 17.82
C ILE A 78 21.17 -6.03 16.31
N HIS A 79 20.08 -6.02 15.55
CA HIS A 79 20.06 -5.83 14.11
C HIS A 79 19.29 -4.55 13.80
N VAL A 80 19.57 -3.94 12.66
CA VAL A 80 18.99 -2.68 12.22
C VAL A 80 18.55 -2.78 10.77
N ALA A 81 17.42 -2.16 10.45
CA ALA A 81 16.99 -1.89 9.08
C ALA A 81 16.84 -0.38 8.91
N ARG A 82 17.41 0.17 7.84
CA ARG A 82 17.29 1.58 7.48
C ARG A 82 16.83 1.72 6.04
N PHE A 83 15.81 2.52 5.78
CA PHE A 83 15.27 2.74 4.44
C PHE A 83 14.68 4.14 4.31
N SER A 84 14.63 4.65 3.08
CA SER A 84 13.93 5.88 2.75
C SER A 84 12.49 5.57 2.36
N VAL A 85 11.57 6.46 2.72
CA VAL A 85 10.17 6.41 2.29
C VAL A 85 9.71 7.80 1.88
N ASP A 86 8.89 7.88 0.86
CA ASP A 86 8.24 9.12 0.45
C ASP A 86 6.77 9.07 0.85
N VAL A 87 6.31 10.06 1.61
CA VAL A 87 4.95 10.14 2.15
C VAL A 87 4.30 11.48 1.80
N GLY A 88 2.97 11.48 1.73
CA GLY A 88 2.18 12.68 1.47
C GLY A 88 0.77 12.55 2.02
N SER A 89 0.15 13.70 2.29
CA SER A 89 -1.29 13.75 2.57
C SER A 89 -2.09 13.29 1.35
N PRO A 90 -3.38 12.94 1.50
CA PRO A 90 -4.23 12.68 0.34
C PRO A 90 -4.17 13.87 -0.62
N ARG A 91 -4.12 13.59 -1.92
CA ARG A 91 -3.96 14.58 -3.02
C ARG A 91 -2.59 15.26 -3.11
N ALA A 92 -1.62 14.92 -2.26
CA ALA A 92 -0.28 15.49 -2.38
C ALA A 92 0.37 15.09 -3.71
N THR A 93 0.85 16.09 -4.44
CA THR A 93 1.72 15.94 -5.63
C THR A 93 3.19 16.18 -5.27
N ILE A 94 3.45 16.95 -4.20
CA ILE A 94 4.77 17.14 -3.60
C ILE A 94 4.83 16.32 -2.32
N LEU A 95 5.67 15.30 -2.31
CA LEU A 95 5.87 14.41 -1.17
C LEU A 95 7.01 14.92 -0.28
N THR A 96 7.14 14.31 0.89
CA THR A 96 8.37 14.43 1.69
C THR A 96 9.04 13.08 1.80
N ARG A 97 10.36 13.08 1.67
CA ARG A 97 11.19 11.94 2.03
C ARG A 97 11.36 11.87 3.54
N LEU A 98 11.33 10.67 4.07
CA LEU A 98 11.68 10.32 5.45
C LEU A 98 12.76 9.24 5.41
N ILE A 99 13.59 9.20 6.45
CA ILE A 99 14.49 8.08 6.72
C ILE A 99 13.98 7.35 7.95
N VAL A 100 13.67 6.07 7.79
CA VAL A 100 13.15 5.21 8.86
C VAL A 100 14.24 4.25 9.28
N GLU A 101 14.50 4.18 10.58
CA GLU A 101 15.39 3.19 11.20
C GLU A 101 14.60 2.33 12.18
N VAL A 102 14.77 1.02 12.06
CA VAL A 102 14.14 0.00 12.91
C VAL A 102 15.22 -0.88 13.51
N ARG A 103 15.02 -1.29 14.76
CA ARG A 103 15.93 -2.23 15.45
C ARG A 103 15.19 -3.53 15.79
N SER A 104 15.89 -4.66 15.79
CA SER A 104 15.32 -5.99 16.10
C SER A 104 14.66 -6.03 17.48
N ASN A 105 15.27 -5.40 18.49
CA ASN A 105 14.69 -5.29 19.83
C ASN A 105 13.51 -4.30 19.94
N GLY A 106 13.09 -3.70 18.83
CA GLY A 106 11.97 -2.76 18.76
C GLY A 106 10.64 -3.42 18.43
N LEU A 107 10.55 -4.76 18.32
CA LEU A 107 9.31 -5.45 17.97
C LEU A 107 8.20 -5.21 19.00
N VAL A 108 7.03 -4.81 18.53
CA VAL A 108 5.84 -4.49 19.34
C VAL A 108 4.74 -5.53 19.16
N ARG A 109 4.48 -5.96 17.93
CA ARG A 109 3.39 -6.86 17.59
C ARG A 109 3.74 -7.74 16.39
N ARG A 110 3.24 -8.97 16.40
CA ARG A 110 3.19 -9.86 15.23
C ARG A 110 1.73 -9.97 14.77
N TYR A 111 1.52 -10.02 13.47
CA TYR A 111 0.20 -10.20 12.85
C TYR A 111 0.13 -11.60 12.22
N ASP A 112 -1.06 -12.21 12.21
CA ASP A 112 -1.24 -13.59 11.71
C ASP A 112 -0.98 -13.74 10.21
N ASP A 113 -0.89 -12.62 9.49
CA ASP A 113 -0.59 -12.57 8.07
C ASP A 113 0.92 -12.44 7.77
N GLY A 114 1.77 -12.50 8.80
CA GLY A 114 3.23 -12.40 8.70
C GLY A 114 3.79 -10.98 8.83
N ALA A 115 2.93 -9.95 8.93
CA ALA A 115 3.42 -8.60 9.23
C ALA A 115 3.91 -8.50 10.67
N GLN A 116 4.77 -7.52 10.91
CA GLN A 116 5.30 -7.19 12.23
C GLN A 116 5.34 -5.67 12.43
N LEU A 117 4.97 -5.22 13.62
CA LEU A 117 4.99 -3.82 14.02
C LEU A 117 6.24 -3.55 14.86
N TYR A 118 7.05 -2.58 14.46
CA TYR A 118 8.25 -2.21 15.17
C TYR A 118 8.24 -0.76 15.64
N ARG A 119 8.86 -0.48 16.79
CA ARG A 119 9.33 0.86 17.16
C ARG A 119 10.40 1.30 16.17
N CYS A 120 10.27 2.53 15.70
CA CYS A 120 11.18 3.12 14.73
C CYS A 120 11.58 4.54 15.11
N ILE A 121 12.71 4.96 14.54
CA ILE A 121 13.13 6.35 14.48
C ILE A 121 12.81 6.85 13.07
N ILE A 122 12.17 8.01 12.99
CA ILE A 122 11.81 8.67 11.74
C ILE A 122 12.57 9.99 11.69
N ASN A 123 13.41 10.18 10.69
CA ASN A 123 14.00 11.49 10.40
C ASN A 123 13.25 12.15 9.26
N GLY A 124 12.80 13.38 9.46
CA GLY A 124 11.97 14.10 8.50
C GLY A 124 11.73 15.56 8.87
N PRO A 125 10.91 16.29 8.11
CA PRO A 125 10.69 17.72 8.34
C PRO A 125 9.99 18.03 9.66
N LYS A 126 10.26 19.20 10.25
CA LYS A 126 9.66 19.65 11.53
C LYS A 126 8.15 19.49 11.61
N ARG A 127 7.44 19.81 10.52
CA ARG A 127 5.97 19.74 10.41
C ARG A 127 5.51 18.40 9.79
N LEU A 128 6.10 17.28 10.20
CA LEU A 128 5.85 15.95 9.63
C LEU A 128 4.35 15.58 9.55
N THR A 129 3.56 15.95 10.54
CA THR A 129 2.13 15.63 10.64
C THR A 129 1.27 16.17 9.49
N ARG A 130 1.75 17.17 8.74
CA ARG A 130 1.06 17.70 7.54
C ARG A 130 1.04 16.71 6.37
N PHE A 131 1.95 15.73 6.38
CA PHE A 131 2.09 14.71 5.34
C PHE A 131 1.39 13.39 5.71
N ALA A 132 0.62 13.38 6.80
CA ALA A 132 -0.12 12.20 7.20
C ALA A 132 -1.25 11.89 6.20
N SER A 133 -1.41 10.62 5.90
CA SER A 133 -2.50 10.12 5.04
C SER A 133 -3.84 10.18 5.77
N GLY A 134 -3.83 10.05 7.09
CA GLY A 134 -5.04 10.21 7.90
C GLY A 134 -4.78 10.13 9.41
N THR A 135 -5.87 10.01 10.18
CA THR A 135 -5.82 9.81 11.62
C THR A 135 -6.11 8.36 11.99
N CYS A 136 -5.57 7.91 13.11
CA CYS A 136 -5.83 6.59 13.64
C CYS A 136 -5.94 6.62 15.16
N ARG A 137 -6.38 5.50 15.75
CA ARG A 137 -6.45 5.31 17.20
C ARG A 137 -5.75 4.01 17.58
N PRO A 138 -4.91 4.00 18.63
CA PRO A 138 -4.34 2.76 19.12
C PRO A 138 -5.45 1.89 19.73
N ARG A 139 -5.27 0.58 19.61
CA ARG A 139 -6.15 -0.46 20.17
C ARG A 139 -5.45 -1.16 21.33
N ALA A 140 -6.22 -1.82 22.19
CA ALA A 140 -5.69 -2.53 23.36
C ALA A 140 -4.74 -3.69 22.99
N ASP A 141 -4.86 -4.23 21.78
CA ASP A 141 -4.04 -5.30 21.25
C ASP A 141 -2.76 -4.80 20.55
N ASN A 142 -2.42 -3.50 20.67
CA ASN A 142 -1.31 -2.84 19.98
C ASN A 142 -1.45 -2.77 18.44
N ASP A 143 -2.67 -2.90 17.90
CA ASP A 143 -2.98 -2.51 16.53
C ASP A 143 -3.56 -1.08 16.48
N PHE A 144 -3.94 -0.61 15.29
CA PHE A 144 -4.51 0.70 15.06
C PHE A 144 -5.82 0.61 14.31
N ASP A 145 -6.83 1.36 14.77
CA ASP A 145 -8.01 1.68 13.97
C ASP A 145 -7.70 2.88 13.08
N LEU A 146 -7.67 2.66 11.77
CA LEU A 146 -7.47 3.67 10.75
C LEU A 146 -8.81 4.32 10.41
N ARG A 147 -8.87 5.65 10.42
CA ARG A 147 -10.05 6.40 9.99
C ARG A 147 -9.99 6.59 8.48
N LEU A 148 -10.79 5.83 7.75
CA LEU A 148 -10.88 5.85 6.29
C LEU A 148 -12.30 6.25 5.83
N SER A 149 -12.46 6.44 4.53
CA SER A 149 -13.71 6.77 3.87
C SER A 149 -14.16 5.63 2.96
N HIS A 150 -15.46 5.37 2.91
CA HIS A 150 -16.10 4.70 1.78
C HIS A 150 -16.94 5.74 1.03
N ILE A 151 -16.53 6.09 -0.20
CA ILE A 151 -17.19 7.11 -1.01
C ILE A 151 -18.10 6.44 -2.03
N THR A 152 -19.38 6.83 -2.00
CA THR A 152 -20.47 6.15 -2.71
C THR A 152 -21.57 7.15 -3.09
N ASN A 153 -22.69 6.66 -3.63
CA ASN A 153 -23.86 7.49 -3.92
C ASN A 153 -24.86 7.52 -2.75
N PRO A 154 -25.78 8.51 -2.69
CA PRO A 154 -26.74 8.65 -1.59
C PRO A 154 -27.64 7.41 -1.36
N LYS A 155 -28.02 6.70 -2.42
CA LYS A 155 -28.86 5.49 -2.32
C LYS A 155 -28.10 4.35 -1.63
N ALA A 156 -26.85 4.12 -2.02
CA ALA A 156 -25.99 3.12 -1.40
C ALA A 156 -25.64 3.49 0.04
N PHE A 157 -25.37 4.78 0.32
CA PHE A 157 -25.18 5.27 1.69
C PHE A 157 -26.37 4.91 2.58
N ALA A 158 -27.60 5.24 2.15
CA ALA A 158 -28.80 4.94 2.92
C ALA A 158 -28.99 3.43 3.12
N SER A 159 -28.69 2.62 2.10
CA SER A 159 -28.73 1.16 2.22
C SER A 159 -27.74 0.64 3.25
N ILE A 160 -26.50 1.13 3.27
CA ILE A 160 -25.46 0.66 4.20
C ILE A 160 -25.79 1.08 5.63
N VAL A 161 -26.28 2.31 5.83
CA VAL A 161 -26.71 2.77 7.17
C VAL A 161 -27.89 1.94 7.68
N GLY A 162 -28.85 1.65 6.81
CA GLY A 162 -30.03 0.86 7.16
C GLY A 162 -29.72 -0.62 7.43
N SER A 163 -28.83 -1.25 6.65
CA SER A 163 -28.48 -2.66 6.81
C SER A 163 -27.34 -2.91 7.78
N GLN A 164 -26.55 -1.87 8.11
CA GLN A 164 -25.27 -2.00 8.82
C GLN A 164 -24.28 -2.93 8.13
N GLU A 165 -24.36 -3.04 6.80
CA GLU A 165 -23.47 -3.89 6.00
C GLU A 165 -22.79 -3.08 4.91
N LEU A 166 -21.46 -3.10 4.93
CA LEU A 166 -20.64 -2.56 3.85
C LEU A 166 -20.22 -3.72 2.93
N ARG A 167 -20.95 -3.86 1.82
CA ARG A 167 -20.80 -4.97 0.87
C ARG A 167 -19.44 -4.94 0.16
N SER A 168 -18.84 -6.11 0.00
CA SER A 168 -17.63 -6.28 -0.81
C SER A 168 -17.95 -6.24 -2.31
N SER A 169 -17.03 -5.67 -3.09
CA SER A 169 -16.98 -5.76 -4.55
C SER A 169 -16.28 -7.04 -4.99
N ARG A 170 -16.82 -7.74 -5.99
CA ARG A 170 -16.17 -8.89 -6.61
C ARG A 170 -15.15 -8.49 -7.67
N TRP A 171 -15.05 -7.21 -7.99
CA TRP A 171 -14.19 -6.73 -9.05
C TRP A 171 -12.73 -6.65 -8.59
N ASN A 172 -11.81 -6.96 -9.50
CA ASN A 172 -10.37 -6.75 -9.34
C ASN A 172 -10.05 -5.25 -9.14
N LEU A 173 -8.77 -4.94 -8.90
CA LEU A 173 -8.34 -3.55 -8.67
C LEU A 173 -8.68 -2.61 -9.85
N GLN A 174 -8.59 -3.13 -11.08
CA GLN A 174 -8.96 -2.42 -12.30
C GLN A 174 -10.45 -2.10 -12.38
N GLY A 175 -11.31 -2.93 -11.78
CA GLY A 175 -12.75 -2.78 -11.80
C GLY A 175 -13.41 -3.26 -13.09
N THR A 176 -12.74 -4.13 -13.86
CA THR A 176 -13.14 -4.57 -15.21
C THR A 176 -13.40 -6.07 -15.30
N ARG A 177 -12.96 -6.85 -14.32
CA ARG A 177 -13.19 -8.31 -14.24
C ARG A 177 -13.64 -8.74 -12.85
N GLU A 178 -14.53 -9.73 -12.79
CA GLU A 178 -15.00 -10.33 -11.53
C GLU A 178 -14.10 -11.48 -11.07
N LEU A 179 -13.84 -11.51 -9.76
CA LEU A 179 -13.08 -12.52 -9.06
C LEU A 179 -14.04 -13.55 -8.42
N ALA A 180 -13.66 -14.82 -8.52
CA ALA A 180 -14.42 -15.97 -8.04
C ALA A 180 -14.06 -16.36 -6.59
N ASN A 181 -12.81 -16.19 -6.16
CA ASN A 181 -12.31 -16.68 -4.86
C ASN A 181 -12.01 -15.59 -3.82
N VAL A 182 -12.17 -14.31 -4.18
CA VAL A 182 -12.03 -13.17 -3.27
C VAL A 182 -13.01 -12.06 -3.65
N ALA A 183 -13.41 -11.28 -2.65
CA ALA A 183 -14.04 -9.98 -2.85
C ALA A 183 -13.36 -8.95 -1.93
N TYR A 184 -13.50 -7.66 -2.25
CA TYR A 184 -12.83 -6.59 -1.54
C TYR A 184 -13.82 -5.51 -1.10
N VAL A 185 -13.70 -5.08 0.15
CA VAL A 185 -14.22 -3.77 0.54
C VAL A 185 -13.13 -2.74 0.30
N TYR A 186 -13.41 -1.81 -0.61
CA TYR A 186 -12.53 -0.69 -0.94
C TYR A 186 -12.84 0.53 -0.07
N LEU A 187 -11.80 1.04 0.57
CA LEU A 187 -11.79 2.24 1.39
C LEU A 187 -10.71 3.19 0.87
N THR A 188 -10.80 4.45 1.24
CA THR A 188 -9.82 5.46 0.82
C THR A 188 -9.48 6.45 1.93
N SER A 189 -8.26 6.98 1.91
CA SER A 189 -7.87 8.13 2.74
C SER A 189 -8.40 9.47 2.18
N LEU A 190 -8.96 9.49 0.97
CA LEU A 190 -9.59 10.69 0.42
C LEU A 190 -10.83 11.08 1.26
N PRO A 191 -11.00 12.38 1.57
CA PRO A 191 -12.19 12.84 2.28
C PRO A 191 -13.40 12.96 1.35
N ALA A 192 -13.23 13.13 0.04
CA ALA A 192 -14.29 13.22 -0.95
C ALA A 192 -13.70 12.99 -2.34
N ILE A 193 -14.56 12.81 -3.35
CA ILE A 193 -14.17 12.89 -4.76
C ILE A 193 -14.58 14.27 -5.26
N GLU A 194 -13.60 15.14 -5.50
CA GLU A 194 -13.81 16.53 -5.95
C GLU A 194 -13.42 16.73 -7.42
N SER A 195 -12.63 15.80 -7.97
CA SER A 195 -12.10 15.90 -9.33
C SER A 195 -11.91 14.54 -9.98
N ASP A 196 -11.68 14.54 -11.29
CA ASP A 196 -11.30 13.34 -12.02
C ASP A 196 -9.93 12.79 -11.56
N GLU A 197 -9.04 13.66 -11.07
CA GLU A 197 -7.78 13.24 -10.46
C GLU A 197 -7.99 12.44 -9.17
N ASP A 198 -9.00 12.81 -8.36
CA ASP A 198 -9.38 12.01 -7.19
C ASP A 198 -9.88 10.61 -7.61
N LEU A 199 -10.65 10.50 -8.70
CA LEU A 199 -11.05 9.19 -9.25
C LEU A 199 -9.82 8.37 -9.65
N ARG A 200 -8.87 8.97 -10.37
CA ARG A 200 -7.64 8.28 -10.80
C ARG A 200 -6.80 7.76 -9.63
N ARG A 201 -6.75 8.50 -8.52
CA ARG A 201 -6.05 8.08 -7.29
C ARG A 201 -6.66 6.83 -6.65
N ILE A 202 -7.91 6.52 -6.96
CA ILE A 202 -8.61 5.32 -6.48
C ILE A 202 -8.97 4.33 -7.60
N ALA A 203 -8.14 4.28 -8.65
CA ALA A 203 -8.28 3.34 -9.76
C ALA A 203 -9.61 3.45 -10.53
N MET A 204 -10.11 4.67 -10.70
CA MET A 204 -11.29 4.99 -11.51
C MET A 204 -10.98 6.15 -12.46
N SER A 205 -11.79 6.38 -13.48
CA SER A 205 -11.66 7.58 -14.34
C SER A 205 -12.97 7.95 -15.03
N SER A 206 -13.17 9.22 -15.37
CA SER A 206 -14.35 9.68 -16.14
C SER A 206 -14.37 9.18 -17.59
N ASP A 207 -13.18 9.02 -18.19
CA ASP A 207 -13.00 8.45 -19.52
C ASP A 207 -12.78 6.92 -19.51
N GLY A 208 -12.68 6.32 -18.31
CA GLY A 208 -12.44 4.90 -18.12
C GLY A 208 -11.00 4.47 -18.43
N VAL A 209 -10.02 5.40 -18.40
CA VAL A 209 -8.61 5.10 -18.68
C VAL A 209 -7.68 5.76 -17.65
N ILE A 210 -6.64 5.06 -17.25
CA ILE A 210 -5.46 5.62 -16.58
C ILE A 210 -4.21 5.29 -17.38
N ARG A 211 -3.17 6.13 -17.26
CA ARG A 211 -1.95 6.01 -18.06
C ARG A 211 -0.75 5.77 -17.16
N PHE A 212 0.10 4.86 -17.58
CA PHE A 212 1.39 4.58 -16.97
C PHE A 212 2.51 4.76 -17.98
N GLN A 213 3.71 4.94 -17.45
CA GLN A 213 4.93 5.09 -18.23
C GLN A 213 6.00 4.18 -17.67
N THR A 214 6.73 3.51 -18.55
CA THR A 214 7.85 2.67 -18.13
C THR A 214 8.93 3.53 -17.49
N THR A 215 9.61 3.00 -16.50
CA THR A 215 10.79 3.61 -15.87
C THR A 215 11.84 3.93 -16.93
N SER A 216 12.50 5.08 -16.78
CA SER A 216 13.57 5.58 -17.66
C SER A 216 14.81 4.67 -17.65
N ASN A 217 14.73 3.51 -18.28
CA ASN A 217 15.84 2.58 -18.44
C ASN A 217 16.13 2.22 -19.91
N ARG A 218 15.49 2.93 -20.84
CA ARG A 218 15.61 2.78 -22.29
C ARG A 218 15.76 4.15 -22.97
N PRO A 219 16.29 4.21 -24.21
CA PRO A 219 16.31 5.45 -25.00
C PRO A 219 14.93 6.02 -25.33
N ARG A 220 13.88 5.19 -25.26
CA ARG A 220 12.47 5.58 -25.45
C ARG A 220 11.62 4.83 -24.43
N GLU A 221 10.85 5.59 -23.66
CA GLU A 221 9.87 5.07 -22.72
C GLU A 221 8.61 4.66 -23.47
N GLU A 222 7.93 3.63 -22.95
CA GLU A 222 6.65 3.16 -23.46
C GLU A 222 5.54 3.63 -22.52
N THR A 223 4.36 3.88 -23.09
CA THR A 223 3.16 4.25 -22.35
C THR A 223 2.13 3.14 -22.40
N LEU A 224 1.52 2.86 -21.26
CA LEU A 224 0.40 1.92 -21.12
C LEU A 224 -0.86 2.74 -20.87
N GLU A 225 -1.88 2.55 -21.72
CA GLU A 225 -3.25 2.99 -21.43
C GLU A 225 -4.02 1.81 -20.85
N LEU A 226 -4.38 1.89 -19.57
CA LEU A 226 -5.08 0.84 -18.86
C LEU A 226 -6.54 1.23 -18.67
N THR A 227 -7.45 0.39 -19.18
CA THR A 227 -8.89 0.57 -18.95
C THR A 227 -9.20 0.42 -17.46
N VAL A 228 -10.00 1.29 -16.88
CA VAL A 228 -10.44 1.18 -15.47
C VAL A 228 -11.93 1.41 -15.37
N TYR A 229 -12.49 1.10 -14.20
CA TYR A 229 -13.89 1.40 -13.90
C TYR A 229 -14.22 2.87 -14.20
N ARG A 230 -15.15 3.05 -15.15
CA ARG A 230 -15.62 4.37 -15.55
C ARG A 230 -16.59 4.92 -14.51
N GLU A 231 -16.31 6.10 -13.98
CA GLU A 231 -17.13 6.74 -12.95
C GLU A 231 -17.21 8.25 -13.15
N ASN A 232 -18.26 8.88 -12.64
CA ASN A 232 -18.41 10.34 -12.68
C ASN A 232 -18.33 10.94 -11.26
N THR A 233 -17.62 12.06 -11.14
CA THR A 233 -17.48 12.82 -9.88
C THR A 233 -18.83 13.25 -9.30
N THR A 234 -19.85 13.44 -10.15
CA THR A 234 -21.21 13.83 -9.74
C THR A 234 -22.03 12.69 -9.12
N VAL A 235 -21.59 11.44 -9.26
CA VAL A 235 -22.33 10.26 -8.76
C VAL A 235 -21.91 9.92 -7.32
N ARG A 236 -20.62 10.08 -7.00
CA ARG A 236 -20.02 9.70 -5.70
C ARG A 236 -20.02 10.84 -4.67
N THR A 237 -21.22 11.31 -4.34
CA THR A 237 -21.42 12.49 -3.48
C THR A 237 -21.66 12.18 -2.01
N ALA A 238 -21.81 10.90 -1.64
CA ALA A 238 -22.02 10.48 -0.26
C ALA A 238 -20.77 9.77 0.30
N ARG A 239 -20.56 9.87 1.61
CA ARG A 239 -19.40 9.28 2.28
C ARG A 239 -19.79 8.67 3.62
N LEU A 240 -19.32 7.45 3.85
CA LEU A 240 -19.25 6.84 5.17
C LEU A 240 -17.83 6.95 5.70
N GLN A 241 -17.71 7.29 6.98
CA GLN A 241 -16.44 7.17 7.67
C GLN A 241 -16.36 5.80 8.34
N VAL A 242 -15.27 5.08 8.07
CA VAL A 242 -15.09 3.71 8.54
C VAL A 242 -13.76 3.64 9.30
N ASN A 243 -13.84 3.32 10.60
CA ASN A 243 -12.71 2.92 11.40
C ASN A 243 -12.47 1.43 11.17
N VAL A 244 -11.29 1.06 10.66
CA VAL A 244 -10.92 -0.34 10.38
C VAL A 244 -9.56 -0.66 11.00
N ALA A 245 -9.43 -1.84 11.60
CA ALA A 245 -8.16 -2.27 12.17
C ALA A 245 -7.12 -2.51 11.06
N SER A 246 -5.87 -2.07 11.28
CA SER A 246 -4.80 -2.17 10.27
C SER A 246 -4.40 -3.62 9.95
N SER A 247 -4.72 -4.56 10.85
CA SER A 247 -4.62 -6.01 10.66
C SER A 247 -5.63 -6.62 9.67
N LEU A 248 -6.68 -5.88 9.30
CA LEU A 248 -7.67 -6.31 8.31
C LEU A 248 -7.30 -5.89 6.88
N LEU A 249 -6.35 -4.97 6.73
CA LEU A 249 -5.95 -4.46 5.43
C LEU A 249 -5.05 -5.45 4.71
N ALA A 250 -5.37 -5.70 3.44
CA ALA A 250 -4.46 -6.35 2.52
C ALA A 250 -3.27 -5.43 2.20
N PRO A 251 -2.05 -5.97 2.01
CA PRO A 251 -0.91 -5.19 1.55
C PRO A 251 -1.23 -4.49 0.22
N PRO A 252 -0.73 -3.26 0.00
CA PRO A 252 -0.85 -2.60 -1.29
C PRO A 252 0.03 -3.32 -2.31
N HIS A 253 -0.40 -3.35 -3.57
CA HIS A 253 0.46 -3.81 -4.66
C HIS A 253 1.53 -2.77 -4.97
N LEU A 254 2.63 -3.21 -5.56
CA LEU A 254 3.80 -2.38 -5.81
C LEU A 254 4.20 -2.40 -7.28
N LEU A 255 4.95 -1.39 -7.67
CA LEU A 255 5.79 -1.39 -8.85
C LEU A 255 7.25 -1.32 -8.41
N ILE A 256 8.12 -2.12 -9.02
CA ILE A 256 9.57 -2.04 -8.85
C ILE A 256 10.18 -1.26 -10.02
N HIS A 257 10.95 -0.23 -9.70
CA HIS A 257 11.63 0.63 -10.66
C HIS A 257 13.12 0.36 -10.63
N ARG A 258 13.71 0.13 -11.81
CA ARG A 258 15.15 -0.13 -12.00
C ARG A 258 15.76 0.90 -12.95
N PRO A 259 15.89 2.17 -12.53
CA PRO A 259 16.49 3.21 -13.35
C PRO A 259 17.95 2.88 -13.70
N MET A 260 18.40 3.29 -14.88
CA MET A 260 19.77 3.06 -15.32
C MET A 260 20.74 3.96 -14.54
N GLY A 261 21.72 3.38 -13.86
CA GLY A 261 22.76 4.13 -13.13
C GLY A 261 22.31 4.71 -11.77
N ASP A 262 21.14 4.31 -11.27
CA ASP A 262 20.61 4.73 -9.97
C ASP A 262 20.07 3.51 -9.19
N GLN A 263 19.65 3.71 -7.93
CA GLN A 263 19.17 2.66 -7.06
C GLN A 263 17.75 2.22 -7.43
N VAL A 264 17.48 0.93 -7.22
CA VAL A 264 16.13 0.36 -7.30
C VAL A 264 15.24 1.01 -6.24
N TYR A 265 14.02 1.37 -6.61
CA TYR A 265 13.01 1.83 -5.66
C TYR A 265 11.66 1.19 -5.99
N TYR A 266 10.73 1.30 -5.05
CA TYR A 266 9.40 0.74 -5.15
C TYR A 266 8.36 1.85 -5.08
N GLU A 267 7.32 1.76 -5.90
CA GLU A 267 6.14 2.61 -5.88
C GLU A 267 4.96 1.83 -5.32
N VAL A 268 4.20 2.45 -4.41
CA VAL A 268 2.95 1.91 -3.90
C VAL A 268 1.83 2.27 -4.88
N VAL A 269 1.20 1.26 -5.47
CA VAL A 269 0.09 1.46 -6.41
C VAL A 269 -1.14 1.94 -5.67
N GLY A 270 -1.61 3.13 -6.03
CA GLY A 270 -2.79 3.75 -5.42
C GLY A 270 -2.64 3.90 -3.89
N PRO A 271 -1.76 4.80 -3.39
CA PRO A 271 -1.54 4.97 -1.95
C PRO A 271 -2.78 5.54 -1.22
N GLU A 272 -3.82 5.93 -1.95
CA GLU A 272 -5.13 6.26 -1.38
C GLU A 272 -6.09 5.07 -1.30
N ILE A 273 -5.73 3.87 -1.79
CA ILE A 273 -6.59 2.69 -1.85
C ILE A 273 -6.25 1.73 -0.70
N TYR A 274 -7.26 1.39 0.09
CA TYR A 274 -7.17 0.44 1.19
C TYR A 274 -8.19 -0.67 0.96
N ARG A 275 -7.75 -1.93 1.03
CA ARG A 275 -8.56 -3.09 0.69
C ARG A 275 -8.71 -4.00 1.90
N VAL A 276 -9.93 -4.42 2.20
CA VAL A 276 -10.18 -5.54 3.11
C VAL A 276 -10.61 -6.74 2.27
N GLY A 277 -9.73 -7.74 2.19
CA GLY A 277 -9.98 -8.98 1.45
C GLY A 277 -10.89 -9.92 2.23
N VAL A 278 -11.96 -10.37 1.58
CA VAL A 278 -12.98 -11.23 2.19
C VAL A 278 -13.37 -12.38 1.26
N LYS A 279 -13.94 -13.44 1.82
CA LYS A 279 -14.56 -14.50 1.02
C LYS A 279 -15.71 -13.92 0.19
N PRO A 280 -15.95 -14.44 -1.03
CA PRO A 280 -17.07 -13.97 -1.86
C PRO A 280 -18.39 -13.93 -1.09
N LYS A 281 -19.20 -12.91 -1.38
CA LYS A 281 -20.51 -12.61 -0.72
C LYS A 281 -20.43 -12.18 0.74
N ALA A 282 -19.25 -12.11 1.36
CA ALA A 282 -19.11 -11.53 2.69
C ALA A 282 -19.25 -10.00 2.64
N ALA A 283 -19.63 -9.40 3.76
CA ALA A 283 -19.68 -7.96 3.94
C ALA A 283 -19.02 -7.59 5.27
N LEU A 284 -18.46 -6.39 5.37
CA LEU A 284 -18.08 -5.85 6.67
C LEU A 284 -19.33 -5.46 7.44
N ILE A 285 -19.38 -5.83 8.71
CA ILE A 285 -20.36 -5.29 9.66
C ILE A 285 -19.96 -3.84 9.93
N TYR A 286 -20.87 -2.92 9.70
CA TYR A 286 -20.70 -1.48 9.85
C TYR A 286 -21.60 -0.94 10.96
N THR A 287 -21.06 -0.84 12.17
CA THR A 287 -21.80 -0.39 13.35
C THR A 287 -21.02 0.73 14.05
N GLY A 288 -21.69 1.86 14.34
CA GLY A 288 -21.06 2.98 15.05
C GLY A 288 -19.86 3.61 14.33
N GLY A 289 -19.77 3.47 13.00
CA GLY A 289 -18.61 3.93 12.23
C GLY A 289 -17.43 2.97 12.24
N HIS A 290 -17.57 1.74 12.76
CA HIS A 290 -16.53 0.72 12.74
C HIS A 290 -16.85 -0.37 11.71
N GLY A 291 -15.88 -0.70 10.86
CA GLY A 291 -15.95 -1.83 9.94
C GLY A 291 -15.26 -3.05 10.55
N THR A 292 -16.01 -4.12 10.77
CA THR A 292 -15.49 -5.37 11.36
C THR A 292 -15.92 -6.58 10.55
N ILE A 293 -15.21 -7.69 10.71
CA ILE A 293 -15.56 -8.96 10.08
C ILE A 293 -15.01 -10.12 10.88
N ALA A 294 -15.72 -11.24 10.86
CA ALA A 294 -15.23 -12.47 11.47
C ALA A 294 -13.99 -12.97 10.72
N GLU A 295 -12.97 -13.39 11.47
CA GLU A 295 -11.70 -13.86 10.94
C GLU A 295 -11.85 -14.96 9.87
N ARG A 296 -12.76 -15.92 10.10
CA ARG A 296 -13.07 -17.01 9.14
C ARG A 296 -13.57 -16.53 7.77
N MET A 297 -14.00 -15.27 7.67
CA MET A 297 -14.49 -14.66 6.42
C MET A 297 -13.41 -13.81 5.74
N LEU A 298 -12.28 -13.55 6.39
CA LEU A 298 -11.16 -12.87 5.76
C LEU A 298 -10.54 -13.74 4.67
N LYS A 299 -10.07 -13.09 3.62
CA LYS A 299 -9.30 -13.68 2.55
C LYS A 299 -7.97 -12.94 2.46
N ARG A 300 -6.90 -13.65 2.77
CA ARG A 300 -5.52 -13.15 2.72
C ARG A 300 -4.76 -13.97 1.69
N PHE A 301 -3.97 -13.28 0.88
CA PHE A 301 -3.01 -13.93 0.00
C PHE A 301 -1.65 -13.91 0.68
N ASP A 302 -0.88 -14.98 0.47
CA ASP A 302 0.50 -15.13 0.92
C ASP A 302 1.49 -14.51 -0.06
N TYR A 303 1.04 -13.54 -0.85
CA TYR A 303 1.85 -12.77 -1.78
C TYR A 303 1.27 -11.38 -1.98
N VAL A 304 2.10 -10.51 -2.51
CA VAL A 304 1.73 -9.19 -3.05
C VAL A 304 2.17 -9.12 -4.51
N VAL A 305 1.39 -8.44 -5.35
CA VAL A 305 1.80 -8.22 -6.74
C VAL A 305 2.84 -7.11 -6.77
N VAL A 306 3.98 -7.38 -7.42
CA VAL A 306 5.07 -6.42 -7.60
C VAL A 306 5.47 -6.42 -9.06
N GLY A 307 4.90 -5.49 -9.81
CA GLY A 307 5.12 -5.37 -11.25
C GLY A 307 6.43 -4.68 -11.60
N ASP A 308 7.16 -5.19 -12.59
CA ASP A 308 8.37 -4.57 -13.12
C ASP A 308 8.03 -3.36 -13.99
N ALA A 309 8.21 -2.17 -13.45
CA ALA A 309 7.89 -0.93 -14.14
C ALA A 309 8.79 -0.63 -15.35
N SER A 310 9.73 -1.50 -15.71
CA SER A 310 10.52 -1.38 -16.94
C SER A 310 9.87 -1.99 -18.18
N ILE A 311 8.75 -2.70 -18.02
CA ILE A 311 8.01 -3.37 -19.10
C ILE A 311 6.51 -3.08 -18.96
N ILE A 312 5.78 -3.13 -20.07
CA ILE A 312 4.34 -2.81 -20.10
C ILE A 312 3.54 -3.80 -19.24
N GLU A 313 3.86 -5.10 -19.33
CA GLU A 313 3.20 -6.16 -18.57
C GLU A 313 3.39 -5.98 -17.06
N GLY A 314 4.54 -5.44 -16.64
CA GLY A 314 4.81 -5.11 -15.24
C GLY A 314 4.05 -3.87 -14.76
N LEU A 315 3.85 -2.85 -15.61
CA LEU A 315 2.98 -1.73 -15.26
C LEU A 315 1.51 -2.15 -15.07
N ALA A 316 1.04 -3.10 -15.89
CA ALA A 316 -0.32 -3.64 -15.83
C ALA A 316 -0.53 -4.60 -14.65
N ALA A 317 0.50 -5.36 -14.24
CA ALA A 317 0.39 -6.44 -13.27
C ALA A 317 -0.40 -6.12 -11.98
N PRO A 318 -0.23 -4.97 -11.30
CA PRO A 318 -1.02 -4.61 -10.11
C PRO A 318 -2.53 -4.52 -10.36
N TYR A 319 -2.94 -4.16 -11.57
CA TYR A 319 -4.34 -4.03 -11.98
C TYR A 319 -4.89 -5.36 -12.51
N ASP A 320 -4.03 -6.17 -13.15
CA ASP A 320 -4.31 -7.52 -13.65
C ASP A 320 -3.83 -8.60 -12.64
N GLU A 321 -4.23 -8.46 -11.37
CA GLU A 321 -3.70 -9.22 -10.20
C GLU A 321 -3.97 -10.74 -10.21
N GLU A 322 -4.87 -11.15 -11.09
CA GLU A 322 -5.32 -12.46 -11.55
C GLU A 322 -4.45 -13.18 -12.61
N GLU A 323 -3.78 -12.44 -13.50
CA GLU A 323 -3.14 -12.95 -14.73
C GLU A 323 -1.61 -12.84 -14.63
N THR A 324 -1.12 -12.16 -13.60
CA THR A 324 0.30 -11.92 -13.40
C THR A 324 0.99 -12.99 -12.56
N ASN A 325 2.21 -13.33 -12.96
CA ASN A 325 3.17 -14.10 -12.16
C ASN A 325 4.17 -13.20 -11.41
N GLN A 326 4.05 -11.87 -11.55
CA GLN A 326 4.96 -10.91 -10.94
C GLN A 326 4.56 -10.67 -9.49
N VAL A 327 4.96 -11.61 -8.64
CA VAL A 327 4.57 -11.66 -7.23
C VAL A 327 5.79 -11.72 -6.32
N VAL A 328 5.63 -11.17 -5.12
CA VAL A 328 6.53 -11.34 -3.98
C VAL A 328 5.79 -12.18 -2.95
N HIS A 329 6.29 -13.37 -2.65
CA HIS A 329 5.76 -14.26 -1.62
C HIS A 329 6.01 -13.65 -0.25
N ILE A 330 4.96 -13.50 0.55
CA ILE A 330 5.04 -12.99 1.90
C ILE A 330 5.53 -14.10 2.82
N GLU A 331 6.51 -13.77 3.65
CA GLU A 331 6.98 -14.66 4.68
C GLU A 331 6.01 -14.71 5.86
N LYS A 332 5.57 -15.92 6.21
CA LYS A 332 4.77 -16.14 7.41
C LYS A 332 5.72 -16.26 8.59
N LEU A 333 5.95 -15.13 9.25
CA LEU A 333 6.77 -15.08 10.46
C LEU A 333 5.97 -15.65 11.64
N ASP A 334 6.11 -16.96 11.88
CA ASP A 334 5.45 -17.70 12.95
C ASP A 334 5.78 -17.16 14.36
N ALA A 335 5.00 -17.58 15.35
CA ALA A 335 5.19 -17.20 16.75
C ALA A 335 6.60 -17.61 17.24
N GLY A 336 7.46 -16.61 17.44
CA GLY A 336 8.83 -16.79 17.96
C GLY A 336 9.93 -16.36 17.00
N PHE A 337 9.60 -16.01 15.76
CA PHE A 337 10.56 -15.46 14.80
C PHE A 337 10.29 -14.00 14.49
N ASP A 338 11.34 -13.20 14.43
CA ASP A 338 11.32 -11.87 13.86
C ASP A 338 11.94 -11.84 12.45
N LEU A 339 11.74 -10.76 11.71
CA LEU A 339 12.24 -10.66 10.33
C LEU A 339 13.77 -10.74 10.21
N PHE A 340 14.50 -10.30 11.24
CA PHE A 340 15.97 -10.32 11.25
C PHE A 340 16.48 -11.73 11.55
N GLU A 341 15.85 -12.42 12.51
CA GLU A 341 16.12 -13.81 12.84
C GLU A 341 15.86 -14.72 11.65
N PHE A 342 14.74 -14.52 10.94
CA PHE A 342 14.45 -15.25 9.71
C PHE A 342 15.57 -15.05 8.67
N TRP A 343 15.95 -13.78 8.44
CA TRP A 343 17.00 -13.46 7.47
C TRP A 343 18.33 -14.14 7.82
N LEU A 344 18.73 -14.10 9.10
CA LEU A 344 19.97 -14.71 9.56
C LEU A 344 19.99 -16.24 9.39
N LYS A 345 18.86 -16.91 9.64
CA LYS A 345 18.78 -18.39 9.52
C LYS A 345 18.69 -18.87 8.07
N ASN A 346 18.27 -18.01 7.15
CA ASN A 346 18.00 -18.38 5.75
C ASN A 346 18.89 -17.63 4.75
N GLN A 347 20.09 -17.19 5.16
CA GLN A 347 21.01 -16.47 4.28
C GLN A 347 21.38 -17.30 3.05
N ASN A 348 21.35 -16.67 1.87
CA ASN A 348 21.74 -17.28 0.59
C ASN A 348 21.01 -18.60 0.26
N SER A 349 19.79 -18.76 0.77
CA SER A 349 18.93 -19.91 0.50
C SER A 349 17.78 -19.52 -0.43
N ASP A 350 17.26 -20.50 -1.15
CA ASP A 350 16.11 -20.33 -2.02
C ASP A 350 14.81 -20.33 -1.21
N GLN A 351 14.07 -19.22 -1.28
CA GLN A 351 12.80 -19.02 -0.58
C GLN A 351 11.61 -18.98 -1.54
N VAL A 352 11.81 -19.28 -2.83
CA VAL A 352 10.83 -18.99 -3.89
C VAL A 352 10.44 -20.25 -4.66
N THR A 353 11.40 -21.06 -5.14
CA THR A 353 11.13 -22.09 -6.17
C THR A 353 10.06 -23.10 -5.78
N SER A 354 9.93 -23.44 -4.50
CA SER A 354 8.93 -24.40 -4.01
C SER A 354 7.58 -23.79 -3.66
N ARG A 355 7.39 -22.47 -3.77
CA ARG A 355 6.15 -21.79 -3.40
C ARG A 355 5.17 -21.76 -4.56
N GLN A 356 3.93 -22.13 -4.28
CA GLN A 356 2.81 -22.02 -5.21
C GLN A 356 1.75 -21.13 -4.57
N PRO A 357 1.74 -19.82 -4.89
CA PRO A 357 0.79 -18.88 -4.29
C PRO A 357 -0.61 -19.22 -4.81
N GLU A 358 -1.61 -19.09 -3.95
CA GLU A 358 -3.00 -19.30 -4.36
C GLU A 358 -3.39 -18.24 -5.40
N PRO A 359 -3.71 -18.59 -6.66
CA PRO A 359 -4.06 -17.59 -7.66
C PRO A 359 -5.37 -16.89 -7.31
N ARG A 360 -5.51 -15.64 -7.75
CA ARG A 360 -6.84 -15.04 -7.91
C ARG A 360 -7.52 -15.67 -9.12
N ILE A 361 -8.75 -16.11 -8.95
CA ILE A 361 -9.48 -16.86 -9.97
C ILE A 361 -10.56 -15.96 -10.54
N PHE A 362 -10.71 -15.94 -11.85
CA PHE A 362 -11.81 -15.23 -12.49
C PHE A 362 -13.15 -15.94 -12.39
N LEU A 363 -14.20 -15.14 -12.34
CA LEU A 363 -15.53 -15.65 -12.60
C LEU A 363 -15.75 -15.70 -14.13
N ASN A 364 -15.91 -16.91 -14.66
CA ASN A 364 -16.29 -17.12 -16.07
C ASN A 364 -17.67 -16.53 -16.38
#